data_AF-A0A100WNI8-F1
#
_entry.id   AF-A0A100WNI8-F1
#
_cell.length_a   1.000
_cell.length_b   1.000
_cell.length_c   1.000
_cell.angle_alpha   90.00
_cell.angle_beta   90.00
_cell.angle_gamma   90.00
#
_symmetry.space_group_name_H-M   'P 1'
#
loop_
_entity.id
_entity.type
_entity.pdbx_description
1 polymer ?
#
loop_
_entity_poly.entity_id
_entity_poly.type
_entity_poly.pdbx_seq_one_letter_code
_entity_poly.pdbx_strand_id
1 'polypeptide(L)'
;MPNDATPVFGMPLEQALIHVWFDGFVSGASTGCNLFLPAEAADAKADDLFAAASASAEFRAQVLVEVRERMTELVKAAMANGPLPGISAENIQKSTDRNGQR
;
A
#
# COMPACT_ATOMS: atom_id res chain seq x y z
N MET A 1 16.04 -9.76 3.25
CA MET A 1 16.46 -8.48 2.63
C MET A 1 15.71 -8.35 1.31
N PRO A 2 14.64 -7.55 1.20
CA PRO A 2 14.04 -7.27 -0.11
C PRO A 2 15.04 -6.44 -0.92
N ASN A 3 15.17 -6.78 -2.20
CA ASN A 3 16.17 -6.25 -3.12
C ASN A 3 15.73 -4.86 -3.65
N ASP A 4 16.48 -3.81 -3.31
CA ASP A 4 16.27 -2.39 -3.67
C ASP A 4 16.43 -2.07 -5.18
N ALA A 5 16.70 -3.07 -6.02
CA ALA A 5 17.10 -2.86 -7.42
C ALA A 5 15.96 -3.02 -8.45
N THR A 6 14.71 -3.23 -8.05
CA THR A 6 13.61 -3.30 -9.04
C THR A 6 13.32 -1.90 -9.58
N PRO A 7 13.53 -1.61 -10.88
CA PRO A 7 13.16 -0.31 -11.44
C PRO A 7 11.67 -0.09 -11.22
N VAL A 8 11.27 1.12 -10.78
CA VAL A 8 9.87 1.48 -10.49
C VAL A 8 8.91 1.11 -11.65
N PHE A 9 9.41 1.08 -12.89
CA PHE A 9 8.65 0.72 -14.10
C PHE A 9 8.35 -0.79 -14.27
N GLY A 10 8.94 -1.67 -13.46
CA GLY A 10 8.71 -3.12 -13.49
C GLY A 10 8.03 -3.68 -12.24
N MET A 11 7.71 -2.83 -11.26
CA MET A 11 7.11 -3.25 -10.00
C MET A 11 5.61 -3.57 -10.18
N PRO A 12 5.09 -4.71 -9.67
CA PRO A 12 3.65 -4.97 -9.64
C PRO A 12 2.90 -3.84 -8.93
N LEU A 13 1.74 -3.44 -9.46
CA LEU A 13 0.95 -2.33 -8.91
C LEU A 13 0.63 -2.51 -7.42
N GLU A 14 0.32 -3.74 -6.97
CA GLU A 14 0.11 -4.06 -5.55
C GLU A 14 1.34 -3.71 -4.71
N GLN A 15 2.53 -4.10 -5.17
CA GLN A 15 3.78 -3.79 -4.47
C GLN A 15 4.07 -2.28 -4.47
N ALA A 16 3.84 -1.59 -5.58
CA ALA A 16 4.02 -0.13 -5.66
C ALA A 16 3.09 0.60 -4.69
N LEU A 17 1.83 0.16 -4.57
CA LEU A 17 0.86 0.76 -3.65
C LEU A 17 1.20 0.45 -2.18
N ILE A 18 1.75 -0.72 -1.88
CA ILE A 18 2.27 -1.02 -0.54
C ILE A 18 3.41 -0.05 -0.18
N HIS A 19 4.34 0.20 -1.11
CA HIS A 19 5.42 1.18 -0.87
C HIS A 19 4.87 2.58 -0.61
N VAL A 20 3.92 3.05 -1.43
CA VAL A 20 3.28 4.37 -1.25
C VAL A 20 2.52 4.44 0.08
N TRP A 21 1.84 3.37 0.47
CA TRP A 21 1.12 3.30 1.74
C TRP A 21 2.08 3.47 2.93
N PHE A 22 3.20 2.73 2.93
CA PHE A 22 4.19 2.83 4.00
C PHE A 22 4.93 4.17 4.01
N ASP A 23 5.25 4.75 2.85
CA ASP A 23 5.84 6.09 2.77
C ASP A 23 4.91 7.15 3.39
N GLY A 24 3.61 7.09 3.08
CA GLY A 24 2.59 7.92 3.70
C GLY A 24 2.47 7.69 5.21
N PHE A 25 2.56 6.44 5.66
CA PHE A 25 2.57 6.10 7.09
C PHE A 25 3.77 6.72 7.82
N VAL A 26 5.00 6.60 7.28
CA VAL A 26 6.21 7.17 7.91
C VAL A 26 6.14 8.70 7.92
N SER A 27 5.77 9.31 6.79
CA SER A 27 5.63 10.77 6.69
C SER A 27 4.57 11.32 7.67
N GLY A 28 3.43 10.63 7.77
CA GLY A 28 2.38 10.96 8.74
C GLY A 28 2.82 10.77 10.19
N ALA A 29 3.54 9.68 10.48
CA ALA A 29 4.08 9.41 11.80
C ALA A 29 5.12 10.45 12.22
N SER A 30 6.03 10.85 11.33
CA SER A 30 7.00 11.92 11.58
C SER A 30 6.27 13.23 11.85
N THR A 31 5.32 13.61 10.98
CA THR A 31 4.51 14.81 11.15
C THR A 31 3.77 14.83 12.49
N GLY A 32 3.16 13.72 12.89
CA GLY A 32 2.47 13.59 14.17
C GLY A 32 3.41 13.62 15.37
N CYS A 33 4.57 12.96 15.28
CA CYS A 33 5.58 12.97 16.34
C CYS A 33 6.18 14.37 16.54
N ASN A 34 6.33 15.15 15.47
CA ASN A 34 6.89 16.51 15.51
C ASN A 34 6.00 17.50 16.28
N LEU A 35 4.74 17.14 16.57
CA LEU A 35 3.88 17.92 17.47
C LEU A 35 4.33 17.84 18.93
N PHE A 36 5.11 16.82 19.30
CA PHE A 36 5.50 16.52 20.68
C PHE A 36 7.01 16.39 20.87
N LEU A 37 7.75 16.15 19.78
CA LEU A 37 9.18 15.88 19.77
C LEU A 37 9.91 16.85 18.83
N PRO A 38 11.19 17.17 19.08
CA PRO A 38 12.04 17.84 18.09
C PRO A 38 12.12 17.04 16.79
N ALA A 39 12.29 17.72 15.65
CA ALA A 39 12.24 17.13 14.32
C ALA A 39 13.09 15.84 14.17
N GLU A 40 14.38 15.87 14.56
CA GLU A 40 15.26 14.70 14.46
C GLU A 40 14.78 13.51 15.31
N ALA A 41 14.18 13.77 16.47
CA ALA A 41 13.61 12.74 17.33
C ALA A 41 12.24 12.24 16.83
N ALA A 42 11.49 13.11 16.14
CA ALA A 42 10.22 12.74 15.50
C ALA A 42 10.46 11.80 14.31
N ASP A 43 11.47 12.09 13.48
CA ASP A 43 11.87 11.24 12.36
C ASP A 43 12.37 9.88 12.86
N ALA A 44 13.28 9.87 13.83
CA ALA A 44 13.76 8.62 14.44
C ALA A 44 12.59 7.81 15.04
N LYS A 45 11.59 8.48 15.61
CA LYS A 45 10.40 7.80 16.14
C LYS A 45 9.51 7.23 15.04
N ALA A 46 9.38 7.92 13.92
CA ALA A 46 8.65 7.42 12.75
C ALA A 46 9.32 6.17 12.17
N ASP A 47 10.65 6.15 12.11
CA ASP A 47 11.43 4.98 11.68
C ASP A 47 11.22 3.78 12.62
N ASP A 48 11.22 4.00 13.94
CA ASP A 48 10.91 2.96 14.93
C ASP A 48 9.50 2.38 14.74
N LEU A 49 8.52 3.25 14.50
CA LEU A 49 7.14 2.85 14.24
C LEU A 49 7.03 2.04 12.94
N PHE A 50 7.76 2.44 11.89
CA PHE A 50 7.86 1.69 10.66
C PHE A 50 8.50 0.31 10.86
N ALA A 51 9.59 0.23 11.63
CA ALA A 51 10.24 -1.05 11.93
C ALA A 51 9.28 -1.99 12.68
N ALA A 52 8.53 -1.49 13.66
CA ALA A 52 7.53 -2.28 14.38
C ALA A 52 6.37 -2.72 13.47
N ALA A 53 5.85 -1.80 12.66
CA ALA A 53 4.77 -2.05 11.71
C ALA A 53 5.15 -3.11 10.66
N SER A 54 6.34 -2.98 10.07
CA SER A 54 6.84 -3.91 9.04
C SER A 54 7.19 -5.29 9.59
N ALA A 55 7.50 -5.40 10.89
CA ALA A 55 7.69 -6.69 11.58
C ALA A 55 6.36 -7.36 11.95
N SER A 56 5.28 -6.59 12.15
CA SER A 56 3.97 -7.12 12.55
C SER A 56 3.26 -7.83 11.39
N ALA A 57 3.07 -9.14 11.51
CA ALA A 57 2.35 -9.93 10.51
C ALA A 57 0.88 -9.51 10.38
N GLU A 58 0.23 -9.21 11.51
CA GLU A 58 -1.15 -8.75 11.56
C GLU A 58 -1.31 -7.40 10.85
N PHE A 59 -0.43 -6.45 11.15
CA PHE A 59 -0.49 -5.13 10.53
C PHE A 59 -0.26 -5.21 9.01
N ARG A 60 0.74 -6.00 8.58
CA ARG A 60 0.96 -6.22 7.14
C ARG A 60 -0.25 -6.87 6.45
N ALA A 61 -0.95 -7.78 7.12
CA ALA A 61 -2.17 -8.38 6.57
C ALA A 61 -3.26 -7.33 6.37
N GLN A 62 -3.43 -6.40 7.30
CA GLN A 62 -4.37 -5.28 7.17
C GLN A 62 -3.98 -4.34 6.02
N VAL A 63 -2.70 -3.94 5.93
CA VAL A 63 -2.21 -3.11 4.81
C VAL A 63 -2.48 -3.76 3.46
N LEU A 64 -2.28 -5.08 3.34
CA LEU A 64 -2.58 -5.80 2.11
C LEU A 64 -4.06 -5.73 1.72
N VAL A 65 -4.96 -5.83 2.70
CA VAL A 65 -6.41 -5.69 2.46
C VAL A 65 -6.73 -4.29 1.96
N GLU A 66 -6.27 -3.24 2.65
CA GLU A 66 -6.52 -1.85 2.27
C GLU A 66 -5.97 -1.53 0.87
N VAL A 67 -4.76 -2.00 0.55
CA VAL A 67 -4.15 -1.82 -0.77
C VAL A 67 -4.99 -2.50 -1.85
N ARG A 68 -5.49 -3.72 -1.61
CA ARG A 68 -6.32 -4.46 -2.58
C ARG A 68 -7.68 -3.82 -2.79
N GLU A 69 -8.29 -3.29 -1.73
CA GLU A 69 -9.51 -2.49 -1.83
C GLU A 69 -9.26 -1.25 -2.67
N ARG A 70 -8.17 -0.52 -2.40
CA ARG A 70 -7.81 0.67 -3.18
C ARG A 70 -7.52 0.35 -4.65
N MET A 71 -6.82 -0.75 -4.94
CA MET A 71 -6.61 -1.23 -6.31
C MET A 71 -7.94 -1.48 -7.01
N THR A 72 -8.87 -2.14 -6.33
CA THR A 72 -10.20 -2.44 -6.88
C THR A 72 -10.94 -1.16 -7.25
N GLU A 73 -10.92 -0.15 -6.38
CA GLU A 73 -11.54 1.15 -6.65
C GLU A 73 -10.86 1.92 -7.79
N LEU A 74 -9.53 1.87 -7.88
CA LEU A 74 -8.79 2.48 -8.99
C LEU A 74 -9.13 1.82 -10.33
N VAL A 75 -9.23 0.48 -10.36
CA VAL A 75 -9.61 -0.25 -11.58
C VAL A 75 -11.04 0.07 -12.00
N LYS A 76 -12.00 0.11 -11.06
CA LYS A 76 -13.38 0.51 -11.33
C LYS A 76 -13.45 1.94 -11.89
N ALA A 77 -12.74 2.88 -11.27
CA ALA A 77 -12.69 4.26 -11.74
C ALA A 77 -12.06 4.39 -13.13
N ALA A 78 -11.01 3.61 -13.42
CA ALA A 78 -10.40 3.58 -14.75
C ALA A 78 -11.37 3.04 -15.81
N MET A 79 -12.10 1.97 -15.50
CA MET A 79 -13.11 1.41 -16.41
C MET A 79 -14.29 2.34 -16.67
N ALA A 80 -14.65 3.22 -15.73
CA ALA A 80 -15.70 4.21 -15.92
C ALA A 80 -15.36 5.21 -17.04
N ASN A 81 -14.07 5.42 -17.34
CA ASN A 81 -13.60 6.26 -18.44
C ASN A 81 -13.44 5.51 -19.78
N GLY A 82 -13.80 4.23 -19.82
CA GLY A 82 -13.69 3.36 -20.98
C GLY A 82 -13.09 2.00 -20.61
N PRO A 83 -13.39 0.93 -21.37
CA PRO A 83 -12.89 -0.40 -21.08
C PRO A 83 -11.35 -0.43 -21.13
N LEU A 84 -10.74 -0.97 -20.08
CA LEU A 84 -9.30 -1.22 -20.03
C LEU A 84 -8.95 -2.34 -21.03
N PRO A 85 -7.96 -2.14 -21.92
CA PRO A 85 -7.55 -3.16 -22.86
C PRO A 85 -7.18 -4.47 -22.14
N GLY A 86 -7.88 -5.56 -22.45
CA GLY A 86 -7.61 -6.89 -21.88
C GLY A 86 -8.22 -7.15 -20.49
N ILE A 87 -8.95 -6.21 -19.89
CA ILE A 87 -9.62 -6.40 -18.60
C ILE A 87 -11.13 -6.22 -18.78
N SER A 88 -11.89 -7.33 -18.69
CA SER A 88 -13.35 -7.30 -18.65
C SER A 88 -13.86 -7.10 -17.22
N ALA A 89 -15.08 -6.58 -17.07
CA ALA A 89 -15.73 -6.45 -15.77
C ALA A 89 -15.82 -7.79 -15.01
N GLU A 90 -16.00 -8.90 -15.74
CA GLU A 90 -16.02 -10.25 -15.18
C GLU A 90 -14.66 -10.69 -14.60
N ASN A 91 -13.54 -10.21 -15.16
CA ASN A 91 -12.20 -10.52 -14.65
C ASN A 91 -11.95 -9.85 -13.28
N ILE A 92 -12.57 -8.69 -13.06
CA ILE A 92 -12.49 -7.96 -11.79
C ILE A 92 -13.36 -8.64 -10.75
N GLN A 93 -14.61 -8.97 -11.08
CA GLN A 93 -15.49 -9.69 -10.14
C GLN A 93 -14.88 -11.01 -9.67
N LYS A 94 -14.29 -11.80 -10.59
CA LYS A 94 -13.62 -13.07 -10.25
C LYS A 94 -12.34 -12.94 -9.43
N SER A 95 -11.70 -11.77 -9.41
CA SER A 95 -10.51 -11.52 -8.56
C SER A 95 -10.93 -11.02 -7.18
N THR A 96 -12.03 -10.27 -7.09
CA THR A 96 -12.65 -9.89 -5.81
C THR A 96 -13.24 -11.12 -5.08
N ASP A 97 -13.98 -11.98 -5.78
CA ASP A 97 -14.66 -13.14 -5.17
C ASP A 97 -13.67 -14.23 -4.70
N ARG A 98 -12.54 -14.41 -5.39
CA ARG A 98 -11.50 -15.38 -4.98
C ARG A 98 -10.76 -14.99 -3.70
N ASN A 99 -10.77 -13.71 -3.35
CA ASN A 99 -10.12 -13.20 -2.13
C ASN A 99 -11.08 -13.10 -0.93
N GLY A 100 -12.40 -13.19 -1.14
CA GLY A 100 -13.40 -13.24 -0.06
C GLY A 100 -13.69 -14.65 0.47
N GLN A 101 -13.06 -15.69 -0.09
CA GLN A 101 -13.26 -17.10 0.27
C GLN A 101 -12.03 -17.77 0.91
N ARG A 102 -11.06 -16.99 1.42
CA ARG A 102 -9.87 -17.52 2.10
C ARG A 102 -9.66 -16.90 3.47
#